data_AF-A0A7R8Z534-F1
#
_entry.id   AF-A0A7R8Z534-F1
#
_cell.length_a   1.000
_cell.length_b   1.000
_cell.length_c   1.000
_cell.angle_alpha   90.00
_cell.angle_beta   90.00
_cell.angle_gamma   90.00
#
_symmetry.space_group_name_H-M   'P 1'
#
loop_
_entity.id
_entity.type
_entity.pdbx_description
1 polymer ?
#
loop_
_entity_poly.entity_id
_entity_poly.type
_entity_poly.pdbx_seq_one_letter_code
_entity_poly.pdbx_strand_id
1 'polypeptide(L)'
;MPAISTGMWTHGSAKGLASYYLPHHEVIKKSSTTTKVRAVFSASAKTTSGKSLNDLLMIGPIMQNSFIAFLLRWRTYPGVLTADVAKMYRQIRVRSKDADFQRIVWRPNEADIIRYYRLKKITFGTASAPFQRTRTLQ
;
A
#
# COMPACT_ATOMS: atom_id res chain seq x y z
N MET A 1 17.77 2.97 2.26
CA MET A 1 16.60 3.25 1.38
C MET A 1 16.71 4.65 0.78
N PRO A 2 16.89 4.83 -0.54
CA PRO A 2 16.99 6.15 -1.15
C PRO A 2 15.60 6.69 -1.55
N ALA A 3 15.40 8.00 -1.32
CA ALA A 3 14.22 8.83 -1.61
C ALA A 3 13.02 8.67 -0.64
N ILE A 4 13.22 9.18 0.58
CA ILE A 4 12.17 9.57 1.52
C ILE A 4 11.45 10.80 0.93
N SER A 5 10.36 10.56 0.19
CA SER A 5 9.47 11.64 -0.27
C SER A 5 8.72 12.21 0.93
N THR A 6 8.98 13.50 1.20
CA THR A 6 8.35 14.35 2.20
C THR A 6 6.83 14.26 2.04
N GLY A 7 6.12 13.67 3.00
CA GLY A 7 4.65 13.58 3.01
C GLY A 7 4.05 12.17 2.92
N MET A 8 4.84 11.12 2.65
CA MET A 8 4.34 9.74 2.67
C MET A 8 4.25 9.14 4.08
N TRP A 9 4.99 9.72 5.04
CA TRP A 9 5.12 9.23 6.40
C TRP A 9 5.13 10.36 7.41
N THR A 10 4.74 10.08 8.64
CA THR A 10 4.96 10.97 9.79
C THR A 10 5.50 10.22 10.98
N HIS A 11 6.38 10.89 11.72
CA HIS A 11 6.73 10.49 13.08
C HIS A 11 5.46 10.50 13.93
N GLY A 12 5.24 9.44 14.69
CA GLY A 12 4.10 9.35 15.57
C GLY A 12 4.49 9.56 17.03
N SER A 13 3.58 10.18 17.80
CA SER A 13 3.42 9.91 19.22
C SER A 13 2.30 8.86 19.36
N ALA A 14 2.46 7.89 20.27
CA ALA A 14 1.54 6.77 20.42
C ALA A 14 0.28 7.26 21.14
N LYS A 15 -0.75 7.64 20.38
CA LYS A 15 -2.02 8.15 20.90
C LYS A 15 -3.25 7.35 20.45
N GLY A 16 -3.07 6.11 19.99
CA GLY A 16 -4.16 5.22 19.57
C GLY A 16 -4.22 3.96 20.44
N LEU A 17 -5.42 3.54 20.85
CA LEU A 17 -5.63 2.32 21.64
C LEU A 17 -5.27 1.03 20.88
N ALA A 18 -5.26 1.04 19.55
CA ALA A 18 -4.91 -0.11 18.71
C ALA A 18 -3.96 0.31 17.59
N SER A 19 -3.00 -0.54 17.27
CA SER A 19 -2.05 -0.30 16.18
C SER A 19 -1.54 -1.60 15.57
N TYR A 20 -1.06 -1.52 14.32
CA TYR A 20 -0.48 -2.65 13.62
C TYR A 20 0.82 -2.24 12.94
N TYR A 21 1.87 -3.05 13.14
CA TYR A 21 3.19 -2.85 12.55
C TYR A 21 3.35 -3.80 11.38
N LEU A 22 3.43 -3.26 10.17
CA LEU A 22 3.67 -4.00 8.94
C LEU A 22 5.15 -4.41 8.87
N PRO A 23 5.46 -5.71 8.89
CA PRO A 23 6.78 -6.17 8.51
C PRO A 23 7.08 -5.73 7.09
N HIS A 24 8.32 -5.35 6.85
CA HIS A 24 8.75 -4.90 5.54
C HIS A 24 10.16 -5.37 5.25
N HIS A 25 10.43 -5.60 3.97
CA HIS A 25 11.74 -5.96 3.49
C HIS A 25 11.99 -5.26 2.15
N GLU A 26 13.25 -5.15 1.79
CA GLU A 26 13.66 -4.59 0.52
C GLU A 26 13.75 -5.66 -0.56
N VAL A 27 13.27 -5.30 -1.76
CA VAL A 27 13.42 -6.10 -2.97
C VAL A 27 14.29 -5.32 -3.94
N ILE A 28 15.41 -5.95 -4.32
CA ILE A 28 16.40 -5.40 -5.22
C ILE A 28 16.34 -6.18 -6.54
N LYS A 29 15.96 -5.51 -7.63
CA LYS A 29 16.01 -6.12 -8.96
C LYS A 29 17.40 -5.92 -9.56
N LYS A 30 18.27 -6.92 -9.40
CA LYS A 30 19.67 -6.90 -9.86
C LYS A 30 19.84 -6.67 -11.38
N SER A 31 18.81 -6.98 -12.17
CA SER A 31 18.83 -6.90 -13.64
C SER A 31 18.42 -5.53 -14.22
N SER A 32 18.34 -4.46 -13.42
CA SER A 32 17.90 -3.15 -13.87
C SER A 32 19.04 -2.14 -13.84
N THR A 33 19.25 -1.42 -14.95
CA THR A 33 20.25 -0.36 -15.11
C THR A 33 20.08 0.79 -14.12
N THR A 34 18.88 0.93 -13.52
CA THR A 34 18.59 1.84 -12.41
C THR A 34 18.08 1.00 -11.23
N THR A 35 18.97 0.57 -10.35
CA THR A 35 18.62 -0.35 -9.24
C THR A 35 17.74 0.35 -8.18
N LYS A 36 16.45 0.52 -8.49
CA LYS A 36 15.50 1.14 -7.57
C LYS A 36 15.06 0.11 -6.53
N VAL A 37 15.58 0.25 -5.31
CA VAL A 37 15.12 -0.51 -4.14
C VAL A 37 13.62 -0.30 -3.94
N ARG A 38 12.87 -1.38 -3.79
CA ARG A 38 11.42 -1.35 -3.49
C ARG A 38 11.19 -1.94 -2.10
N ALA A 39 10.52 -1.19 -1.23
CA ALA A 39 10.03 -1.74 0.04
C ALA A 39 8.72 -2.51 -0.21
N VAL A 40 8.65 -3.74 0.29
CA VAL A 40 7.44 -4.56 0.31
C VAL A 40 6.93 -4.60 1.74
N PHE A 41 5.64 -4.33 1.93
CA PHE A 41 4.96 -4.34 3.23
C PHE A 41 4.03 -5.54 3.30
N SER A 42 4.10 -6.31 4.39
CA SER A 42 3.28 -7.52 4.56
C SER A 42 2.13 -7.26 5.53
N ALA A 43 0.90 -7.19 5.01
CA ALA A 43 -0.31 -7.14 5.82
C ALA A 43 -0.88 -8.52 6.16
N SER A 44 -0.26 -9.61 5.65
CA SER A 44 -0.64 -11.00 5.92
C SER A 44 0.20 -11.64 7.03
N ALA A 45 1.22 -10.96 7.55
CA ALA A 45 1.98 -11.46 8.69
C ALA A 45 1.08 -11.61 9.92
N LYS A 46 1.11 -12.73 10.62
CA LYS A 46 0.31 -12.91 11.84
C LYS A 46 1.01 -12.26 13.03
N THR A 47 0.22 -11.67 13.91
CA THR A 47 0.72 -11.14 15.19
C THR A 47 0.59 -12.20 16.29
N THR A 48 0.95 -11.85 17.53
CA THR A 48 0.79 -12.71 18.70
C THR A 48 -0.66 -13.15 18.95
N SER A 49 -1.64 -12.43 18.40
CA SER A 49 -3.06 -12.84 18.43
C SER A 49 -3.42 -13.94 17.42
N GLY A 50 -2.48 -14.36 16.56
CA GLY A 50 -2.71 -15.33 15.49
C GLY A 50 -3.47 -14.76 14.28
N LYS A 51 -3.84 -13.47 14.30
CA LYS A 51 -4.49 -12.75 13.19
C LYS A 51 -3.52 -11.79 12.51
N SER A 52 -3.66 -11.64 11.20
CA SER A 52 -3.01 -10.62 10.39
C SER A 52 -3.92 -9.41 10.16
N LEU A 53 -3.37 -8.30 9.66
CA LEU A 53 -4.19 -7.15 9.29
C LEU A 53 -5.20 -7.53 8.18
N ASN A 54 -4.79 -8.34 7.22
CA ASN A 54 -5.67 -8.80 6.15
C ASN A 54 -6.84 -9.65 6.64
N ASP A 55 -6.68 -10.40 7.73
CA ASP A 55 -7.78 -11.17 8.33
C ASP A 55 -8.84 -10.26 8.98
N LEU A 56 -8.46 -9.04 9.34
CA LEU A 56 -9.31 -8.07 10.05
C LEU A 56 -9.90 -6.99 9.13
N LEU A 57 -9.31 -6.80 7.95
CA LEU A 57 -9.77 -5.81 6.99
C LEU A 57 -11.01 -6.28 6.23
N MET A 58 -12.01 -5.41 6.13
CA MET A 58 -13.14 -5.60 5.22
C MET A 58 -12.69 -5.32 3.78
N ILE A 59 -12.68 -6.37 2.94
CA ILE A 59 -12.19 -6.30 1.55
C ILE A 59 -13.06 -5.37 0.69
N GLY A 60 -14.38 -5.40 0.90
CA GLY A 60 -15.37 -4.72 0.06
C GLY A 60 -15.74 -5.53 -1.20
N PRO A 61 -16.85 -5.17 -1.87
CA PRO A 61 -17.32 -5.89 -3.06
C PRO A 61 -16.41 -5.66 -4.28
N ILE A 62 -16.48 -6.58 -5.24
CA ILE A 62 -15.81 -6.42 -6.54
C ILE A 62 -16.57 -5.36 -7.34
N MET A 63 -15.93 -4.22 -7.60
CA MET A 63 -16.51 -3.09 -8.35
C MET A 63 -16.10 -3.06 -9.82
N GLN A 64 -15.15 -3.90 -10.23
CA GLN A 64 -14.66 -3.93 -11.60
C GLN A 64 -15.54 -4.85 -12.45
N ASN A 65 -15.99 -4.33 -13.59
CA ASN A 65 -16.66 -5.14 -14.62
C ASN A 65 -15.72 -6.24 -15.12
N SER A 66 -16.30 -7.31 -15.66
CA SER A 66 -15.54 -8.39 -16.31
C SER A 66 -14.55 -7.81 -17.34
N PHE A 67 -13.27 -8.14 -17.19
CA PHE A 67 -12.23 -7.74 -18.12
C PHE A 67 -12.54 -8.19 -19.55
N ILE A 68 -13.17 -9.37 -19.71
CA ILE A 68 -13.59 -9.90 -21.01
C ILE A 68 -14.68 -9.02 -21.61
N ALA A 69 -15.70 -8.64 -20.83
CA ALA A 69 -16.78 -7.78 -21.31
C ALA A 69 -16.25 -6.41 -21.76
N PHE A 70 -15.28 -5.87 -21.02
CA PHE A 70 -14.61 -4.62 -21.38
C PHE A 70 -13.84 -4.74 -22.70
N LEU A 71 -13.06 -5.81 -22.89
CA LEU A 71 -12.33 -6.05 -24.14
C LEU A 71 -13.26 -6.26 -25.34
N LEU A 72 -14.37 -6.98 -25.16
CA LEU A 72 -15.37 -7.17 -26.22
C LEU A 72 -16.00 -5.84 -26.63
N ARG A 73 -16.35 -4.98 -25.66
CA ARG A 73 -16.87 -3.65 -25.94
C ARG A 73 -15.84 -2.75 -26.63
N TRP A 74 -14.56 -2.86 -26.27
CA TRP A 74 -13.50 -2.10 -26.94
C TRP A 74 -13.38 -2.43 -28.44
N ARG A 75 -13.64 -3.68 -28.83
CA ARG A 75 -13.62 -4.11 -30.24
C ARG A 75 -14.71 -3.49 -31.10
N THR A 76 -15.76 -2.90 -30.51
CA THR A 76 -16.82 -2.23 -31.28
C THR A 76 -16.48 -0.79 -31.65
N TYR A 77 -15.37 -0.24 -31.14
CA TYR A 77 -14.96 1.13 -31.43
C TYR A 77 -13.79 1.14 -32.43
N PRO A 78 -13.74 2.13 -33.34
CA PRO A 78 -12.66 2.25 -34.34
C PRO A 78 -11.29 2.61 -33.73
N GLY A 79 -11.26 3.09 -32.48
CA GLY A 79 -10.04 3.39 -31.75
C GLY A 79 -10.29 3.48 -30.24
N VAL A 80 -9.23 3.26 -29.45
CA VAL A 80 -9.27 3.25 -27.98
C VAL A 80 -8.08 4.02 -27.41
N LEU A 81 -8.32 4.82 -26.38
CA LEU A 81 -7.28 5.50 -25.61
C LEU A 81 -7.02 4.75 -24.30
N THR A 82 -5.74 4.53 -24.01
CA THR A 82 -5.30 3.86 -22.78
C THR A 82 -4.32 4.73 -22.03
N ALA A 83 -4.46 4.83 -20.70
CA ALA A 83 -3.52 5.53 -19.84
C ALA A 83 -3.27 4.72 -18.56
N ASP A 84 -2.03 4.75 -18.07
CA ASP A 84 -1.66 4.19 -16.77
C ASP A 84 -1.54 5.30 -15.72
N VAL A 85 -2.14 5.10 -14.55
CA VAL A 85 -1.98 6.02 -13.43
C VAL A 85 -0.79 5.57 -12.59
N ALA A 86 0.36 6.19 -12.85
CA ALA A 86 1.60 5.88 -12.16
C ALA A 86 1.45 5.95 -10.63
N LYS A 87 1.81 4.86 -9.95
CA LYS A 87 1.77 4.72 -8.47
C LYS A 87 0.40 5.05 -7.86
N MET A 88 -0.67 4.62 -8.51
CA MET A 88 -2.05 4.98 -8.16
C MET A 88 -2.43 4.84 -6.68
N TYR A 89 -2.04 3.74 -6.02
CA TYR A 89 -2.31 3.55 -4.58
C TYR A 89 -1.70 4.67 -3.71
N ARG A 90 -0.58 5.26 -4.14
CA ARG A 90 0.07 6.38 -3.46
C ARG A 90 -0.62 7.72 -3.72
N GLN A 91 -1.65 7.79 -4.55
CA GLN A 91 -2.43 9.02 -4.73
C GLN A 91 -3.58 9.12 -3.72
N ILE A 92 -3.94 8.00 -3.07
CA ILE A 92 -5.08 7.93 -2.15
C ILE A 92 -4.58 8.02 -0.71
N ARG A 93 -5.08 9.00 0.04
CA ARG A 93 -4.77 9.16 1.47
C ARG A 93 -5.65 8.25 2.32
N VAL A 94 -5.03 7.62 3.31
CA VAL A 94 -5.72 6.87 4.37
C VAL A 94 -6.22 7.88 5.40
N ARG A 95 -7.39 7.62 5.99
CA ARG A 95 -7.92 8.47 7.06
C ARG A 95 -6.96 8.44 8.25
N SER A 96 -6.73 9.60 8.88
CA SER A 96 -5.72 9.76 9.94
C SER A 96 -5.86 8.76 11.09
N LYS A 97 -7.09 8.35 11.43
CA LYS A 97 -7.37 7.36 12.48
C LYS A 97 -6.94 5.93 12.11
N ASP A 98 -6.94 5.61 10.82
CA ASP A 98 -6.64 4.26 10.31
C ASP A 98 -5.14 4.11 9.94
N ALA A 99 -4.40 5.22 9.90
CA ALA A 99 -2.96 5.24 9.62
C ALA A 99 -2.14 4.50 10.71
N ASP A 100 -2.69 4.32 11.91
CA ASP A 100 -2.08 3.54 12.98
C ASP A 100 -2.06 2.02 12.73
N PHE A 101 -2.85 1.54 11.77
CA PHE A 101 -2.80 0.15 11.30
C PHE A 101 -1.80 -0.07 10.15
N GLN A 102 -1.13 0.99 9.71
CA GLN A 102 -0.09 0.93 8.68
C GLN A 102 1.22 1.51 9.21
N ARG A 103 1.58 1.14 10.44
CA ARG A 103 2.87 1.54 11.02
C ARG A 103 4.00 0.67 10.45
N ILE A 104 5.17 1.25 10.32
CA ILE A 104 6.41 0.51 10.06
C ILE A 104 7.42 0.91 11.12
N VAL A 105 8.42 0.06 11.30
CA VAL A 105 9.55 0.29 12.18
C VAL A 105 10.77 0.56 11.30
N TRP A 106 11.57 1.58 11.58
CA TRP A 106 12.77 1.86 10.78
C TRP A 106 13.84 2.56 11.60
N ARG A 107 15.11 2.22 11.31
CA ARG A 107 16.31 2.92 11.79
C ARG A 107 17.33 3.01 10.65
N PRO A 108 18.14 4.08 10.57
CA PRO A 108 19.18 4.21 9.56
C PRO A 108 20.36 3.27 9.84
N ASN A 109 20.88 3.29 11.07
CA ASN A 109 21.99 2.44 11.51
C ASN A 109 21.57 1.53 12.66
N GLU A 110 22.32 0.46 12.89
CA GLU A 110 22.03 -0.48 13.97
C GLU A 110 22.18 0.12 15.37
N ALA A 111 23.07 1.11 15.52
CA ALA A 111 23.26 1.84 16.76
C ALA A 111 22.14 2.86 17.04
N ASP A 112 21.34 3.23 16.03
CA ASP A 112 20.28 4.20 16.19
C ASP A 112 19.06 3.58 16.88
N ILE A 113 18.37 4.43 17.66
CA ILE A 113 17.09 4.06 18.28
C ILE A 113 16.07 3.75 17.18
N ILE A 114 15.43 2.61 17.31
CA ILE A 114 14.32 2.19 16.46
C ILE A 114 13.16 3.19 16.57
N ARG A 115 12.74 3.75 15.44
CA ARG A 115 11.57 4.63 15.36
C ARG A 115 10.45 3.95 14.59
N TYR A 116 9.22 4.45 14.78
CA TYR A 116 8.11 4.03 13.96
C TYR A 116 7.53 5.18 13.14
N TYR A 117 6.98 4.80 11.98
CA TYR A 117 6.44 5.72 10.99
C TYR A 117 5.06 5.25 10.55
N ARG A 118 4.14 6.19 10.32
CA ARG A 118 2.79 5.88 9.80
C ARG A 118 2.73 6.06 8.30
N LEU A 119 2.28 5.06 7.56
CA LEU A 119 1.91 5.18 6.15
C LEU A 119 0.63 6.00 6.01
N LYS A 120 0.71 7.12 5.28
CA LYS A 120 -0.44 8.02 5.07
C LYS A 120 -1.27 7.68 3.84
N LYS A 121 -0.81 6.76 3.01
CA LYS A 121 -1.37 6.44 1.70
C LYS A 121 -1.67 4.95 1.63
N ILE A 122 -2.58 4.55 0.75
CA ILE A 122 -2.93 3.14 0.62
C ILE A 122 -1.67 2.32 0.32
N THR A 123 -1.45 1.31 1.15
CA THR A 123 -0.30 0.42 1.05
C THR A 123 -0.68 -0.83 0.27
N PHE A 124 0.14 -1.13 -0.74
CA PHE A 124 0.00 -2.36 -1.52
C PHE A 124 0.23 -3.59 -0.62
N GLY A 125 -0.55 -4.65 -0.84
CA GLY A 125 -0.51 -5.86 -0.02
C GLY A 125 -1.59 -5.94 1.07
N THR A 126 -2.38 -4.87 1.26
CA THR A 126 -3.58 -4.91 2.10
C THR A 126 -4.78 -5.46 1.31
N ALA A 127 -5.60 -6.30 1.95
CA ALA A 127 -6.69 -7.02 1.28
C ALA A 127 -7.76 -6.08 0.69
N SER A 128 -8.02 -4.95 1.36
CA SER A 128 -9.01 -3.95 0.92
C SER A 128 -8.46 -2.93 -0.09
N ALA A 129 -7.15 -2.92 -0.39
CA ALA A 129 -6.55 -1.94 -1.30
C ALA A 129 -7.19 -1.93 -2.71
N PRO A 130 -7.49 -3.08 -3.36
CA PRO A 130 -8.11 -3.07 -4.68
C PRO A 130 -9.49 -2.38 -4.69
N PHE A 131 -10.33 -2.66 -3.71
CA PHE A 131 -11.64 -2.03 -3.57
C PHE A 131 -11.52 -0.52 -3.31
N GLN A 132 -10.71 -0.13 -2.32
CA GLN A 132 -10.50 1.28 -1.97
C GLN A 132 -10.00 2.08 -3.17
N ARG A 133 -9.09 1.50 -3.94
CA ARG A 133 -8.54 2.06 -5.17
C ARG A 133 -9.60 2.27 -6.25
N THR A 134 -10.42 1.26 -6.54
CA THR A 134 -11.44 1.37 -7.58
C THR A 134 -12.54 2.35 -7.19
N ARG A 135 -12.96 2.35 -5.91
CA ARG A 135 -13.97 3.31 -5.40
C ARG A 135 -13.57 4.76 -5.54
N THR A 136 -12.28 5.09 -5.47
CA THR A 136 -11.82 6.48 -5.57
C THR A 136 -11.70 7.02 -7.00
N LEU A 137 -11.75 6.14 -8.00
CA LEU A 137 -11.61 6.52 -9.41
C LEU A 137 -12.92 6.52 -10.20
N GLN A 138 -13.93 5.81 -9.71
CA GLN A 138 -15.28 5.80 -10.27
C GLN A 138 -16.05 7.01 -9.75
#